data_AF-W6T5D6-F1
#
_entry.id   AF-W6T5D6-F1
#
_cell.length_a   1.000
_cell.length_b   1.000
_cell.length_c   1.000
_cell.angle_alpha   90.00
_cell.angle_beta   90.00
_cell.angle_gamma   90.00
#
_symmetry.space_group_name_H-M   'P 1'
#
loop_
_entity.id
_entity.type
_entity.pdbx_description
1 polymer ?
#
loop_
_entity_poly.entity_id
_entity_poly.type
_entity_poly.pdbx_seq_one_letter_code
_entity_poly.pdbx_strand_id
1 'polypeptide(L)'
;MTPNFDQALRRWYWGQLAILIAAMLVTAFQFQNGLYFPVIGFLLVVWFLTALAPLEPPTGTAHWHLRHVNYYLQTILQFNFLPLLLANLVVLLGAMTGWDAQGLLADALVYAMIMFVPVAYIVMRPIESTLGRILMLVTAVFSGLIGAQATMLVWPGIVTPQLFDMISNTGILGAFGFVLTVGVLMSAWQLPWPTWRLNKAAKAGWLAVIAVFGIGFVVWNGFSDGGTWATTFTKFDFRLPAATWKMFLSGLEPGIAEEWLYRFAVMTLLLRAFKNRRFQLDIAVWGSAGMFGLWHVTNAIAGQSWSATLEQMIFAAALGAFLAISYLYSGSLAVPMLLHAGIDIFSMMASGSQTMAKPDAFEWQTIIFTVFVFVGLTIIFLTGQRRQVMQEQANRLA
;
A
#
# COMPACT_ATOMS: atom_id res chain seq x y z
N MET A 1 -7.72 -20.22 -11.17
CA MET A 1 -6.46 -20.04 -11.93
C MET A 1 -6.14 -21.33 -12.67
N THR A 2 -5.60 -21.24 -13.88
CA THR A 2 -5.25 -22.43 -14.68
C THR A 2 -3.98 -23.10 -14.16
N PRO A 3 -3.80 -24.42 -14.34
CA PRO A 3 -2.57 -25.12 -13.96
C PRO A 3 -1.30 -24.52 -14.59
N ASN A 4 -1.40 -24.05 -15.84
CA ASN A 4 -0.29 -23.41 -16.54
C ASN A 4 0.15 -22.10 -15.87
N PHE A 5 -0.80 -21.32 -15.34
CA PHE A 5 -0.50 -20.07 -14.63
C PHE A 5 0.21 -20.34 -13.29
N ASP A 6 -0.26 -21.33 -12.53
CA ASP A 6 0.38 -21.74 -11.27
C ASP A 6 1.82 -22.23 -11.51
N GLN A 7 2.04 -23.07 -12.53
CA GLN A 7 3.37 -23.56 -12.87
C GLN A 7 4.31 -22.43 -13.33
N ALA A 8 3.81 -21.46 -14.09
CA ALA A 8 4.60 -20.31 -14.52
C ALA A 8 5.08 -19.46 -13.32
N LEU A 9 4.19 -19.14 -12.37
CA LEU A 9 4.56 -18.38 -11.17
C LEU A 9 5.55 -19.13 -10.27
N ARG A 10 5.41 -20.46 -10.13
CA ARG A 10 6.38 -21.29 -9.39
C ARG A 10 7.77 -21.26 -10.03
N ARG A 11 7.85 -21.42 -11.36
CA ARG A 11 9.12 -21.37 -12.10
C ARG A 11 9.75 -19.99 -12.00
N TRP A 12 8.96 -18.93 -12.12
CA TRP A 12 9.44 -17.57 -11.97
C TRP A 12 9.97 -17.32 -10.56
N TYR A 13 9.19 -17.66 -9.52
CA TYR A 13 9.61 -17.55 -8.12
C TYR A 13 10.97 -18.22 -7.86
N TRP A 14 11.10 -19.48 -8.28
CA TRP A 14 12.34 -20.25 -8.10
C TRP A 14 13.50 -19.64 -8.88
N GLY A 15 13.31 -19.38 -10.18
CA GLY A 15 14.35 -18.91 -11.07
C GLY A 15 14.89 -17.54 -10.67
N GLN A 16 14.00 -16.60 -10.33
CA GLN A 16 14.43 -15.28 -9.88
C GLN A 16 15.22 -15.37 -8.58
N LEU A 17 14.76 -16.16 -7.60
CA LEU A 17 15.41 -16.23 -6.31
C LEU A 17 16.79 -16.87 -6.42
N ALA A 18 16.92 -17.91 -7.25
CA ALA A 18 18.20 -18.55 -7.54
C ALA A 18 19.19 -17.56 -8.18
N ILE A 19 18.76 -16.79 -9.19
CA ILE A 19 19.60 -15.80 -9.87
C ILE A 19 20.04 -14.70 -8.90
N LEU A 20 19.09 -14.12 -8.16
CA LEU A 20 19.33 -13.02 -7.23
C LEU A 20 20.27 -13.42 -6.09
N ILE A 21 20.08 -14.61 -5.52
CA ILE A 21 20.96 -15.12 -4.45
C ILE A 21 22.33 -15.52 -5.01
N ALA A 22 22.40 -16.15 -6.18
CA ALA A 22 23.69 -16.47 -6.80
C ALA A 22 24.52 -15.21 -7.07
N ALA A 23 23.90 -14.15 -7.60
CA ALA A 23 24.56 -12.87 -7.79
C ALA A 23 25.09 -12.28 -6.47
N MET A 24 24.29 -12.37 -5.40
CA MET A 24 24.73 -11.88 -4.08
C MET A 24 25.87 -12.72 -3.48
N LEU A 25 25.87 -14.04 -3.71
CA LEU A 25 26.97 -14.92 -3.31
C LEU A 25 28.27 -14.58 -4.05
N VAL A 26 28.20 -14.28 -5.36
CA VAL A 26 29.35 -13.82 -6.14
C VAL A 26 29.90 -12.51 -5.57
N THR A 27 29.04 -11.53 -5.30
CA THR A 27 29.47 -10.27 -4.68
C THR A 27 30.12 -10.49 -3.30
N ALA A 28 29.50 -11.31 -2.45
CA ALA A 28 30.03 -11.61 -1.12
C ALA A 28 31.40 -12.32 -1.17
N PHE A 29 31.64 -13.14 -2.20
CA PHE A 29 32.93 -13.80 -2.42
C PHE A 29 34.00 -12.84 -2.93
N GLN A 30 33.65 -11.89 -3.79
CA GLN A 30 34.57 -10.89 -4.34
C GLN A 30 34.91 -9.78 -3.33
N PHE A 31 33.95 -9.37 -2.51
CA PHE A 31 34.11 -8.24 -1.60
C PHE A 31 35.14 -8.54 -0.50
N GLN A 32 36.11 -7.63 -0.34
CA GLN A 32 37.24 -7.78 0.60
C GLN A 32 37.88 -9.17 0.58
N ASN A 33 38.12 -9.72 -0.62
CA ASN A 33 38.70 -11.05 -0.82
C ASN A 33 37.94 -12.18 -0.09
N GLY A 34 36.63 -12.05 0.06
CA GLY A 34 35.76 -13.10 0.62
C GLY A 34 35.71 -13.13 2.15
N LEU A 35 36.23 -12.10 2.84
CA LEU A 35 36.27 -12.06 4.31
C LEU A 35 34.90 -12.31 4.96
N TYR A 36 33.82 -11.78 4.37
CA TYR A 36 32.46 -11.90 4.89
C TYR A 36 31.65 -13.06 4.28
N PHE A 37 32.21 -13.76 3.29
CA PHE A 37 31.52 -14.85 2.58
C PHE A 37 31.06 -15.98 3.52
N PRO A 38 31.84 -16.45 4.51
CA PRO A 38 31.39 -17.54 5.38
C PRO A 38 30.09 -17.21 6.13
N VAL A 39 29.91 -15.96 6.56
CA VAL A 39 28.73 -15.53 7.32
C VAL A 39 27.58 -15.18 6.37
N ILE A 40 27.81 -14.26 5.43
CA ILE A 40 26.77 -13.79 4.50
C ILE A 40 26.31 -14.94 3.59
N GLY A 41 27.27 -15.72 3.07
CA GLY A 41 26.98 -16.87 2.22
C GLY A 41 26.18 -17.94 2.95
N PHE A 42 26.53 -18.27 4.20
CA PHE A 42 25.75 -19.20 5.01
C PHE A 42 24.30 -18.71 5.19
N LEU A 43 24.11 -17.45 5.59
CA LEU A 43 22.77 -16.88 5.79
C LEU A 43 21.94 -16.89 4.50
N LEU A 44 22.55 -16.56 3.36
CA LEU A 44 21.89 -16.58 2.06
C LEU A 44 21.50 -18.00 1.63
N VAL A 45 22.35 -19.00 1.87
CA VAL A 45 22.04 -20.39 1.57
C VAL A 45 20.92 -20.90 2.47
N VAL A 46 20.96 -20.62 3.77
CA VAL A 46 19.88 -20.99 4.70
C VAL A 46 18.57 -20.30 4.29
N TRP A 47 18.61 -19.02 3.95
CA TRP A 47 17.44 -18.29 3.47
C TRP A 47 16.91 -18.90 2.17
N PHE A 48 17.77 -19.20 1.20
CA PHE A 48 17.36 -19.84 -0.05
C PHE A 48 16.65 -21.17 0.20
N LEU A 49 17.27 -22.07 0.97
CA LEU A 49 16.69 -23.39 1.25
C LEU A 49 15.33 -23.28 1.95
N THR A 50 15.20 -22.38 2.92
CA THR A 50 13.91 -22.14 3.61
C THR A 50 12.88 -21.46 2.70
N ALA A 51 13.31 -20.63 1.76
CA ALA A 51 12.46 -20.00 0.75
C ALA A 51 11.99 -20.98 -0.35
N LEU A 52 12.63 -22.14 -0.51
CA LEU A 52 12.16 -23.20 -1.41
C LEU A 52 11.04 -24.04 -0.80
N ALA A 53 10.96 -24.15 0.53
CA ALA A 53 9.95 -24.96 1.21
C ALA A 53 8.48 -24.67 0.79
N PRO A 54 8.06 -23.42 0.53
CA PRO A 54 6.73 -23.11 -0.03
C PRO A 54 6.40 -23.77 -1.38
N LEU A 55 7.41 -24.17 -2.18
CA LEU A 55 7.18 -24.78 -3.49
C LEU A 55 6.75 -26.25 -3.41
N GLU A 56 7.17 -26.97 -2.38
CA GLU A 56 6.88 -28.39 -2.22
C GLU A 56 5.42 -28.59 -1.79
N PRO A 57 4.73 -29.67 -2.18
CA PRO A 57 3.44 -29.99 -1.57
C PRO A 57 3.60 -30.25 -0.05
N PRO A 58 2.59 -29.97 0.79
CA PRO A 58 2.67 -30.31 2.21
C PRO A 58 2.69 -31.84 2.38
N THR A 59 3.83 -32.41 2.80
CA THR A 59 3.96 -33.84 3.08
C THR A 59 3.87 -34.09 4.58
N GLY A 60 2.71 -34.55 5.06
CA GLY A 60 2.49 -34.97 6.44
C GLY A 60 2.28 -33.84 7.46
N THR A 61 1.95 -34.22 8.70
CA THR A 61 1.59 -33.29 9.79
C THR A 61 2.78 -32.87 10.67
N ALA A 62 3.89 -33.60 10.65
CA ALA A 62 4.99 -33.46 11.62
C ALA A 62 5.67 -32.07 11.64
N HIS A 63 5.57 -31.29 10.55
CA HIS A 63 6.23 -29.98 10.43
C HIS A 63 5.27 -28.86 10.00
N TRP A 64 3.96 -29.06 10.17
CA TRP A 64 2.98 -28.11 9.66
C TRP A 64 3.14 -26.71 10.28
N HIS A 65 3.42 -26.63 11.59
CA HIS A 65 3.65 -25.35 12.30
C HIS A 65 4.85 -24.58 11.75
N LEU A 66 6.00 -25.26 11.57
CA LEU A 66 7.22 -24.65 11.03
C LEU A 66 6.99 -24.08 9.64
N ARG A 67 6.24 -24.81 8.81
CA ARG A 67 5.88 -24.37 7.47
C ARG A 67 4.97 -23.16 7.48
N HIS A 68 4.01 -23.09 8.41
CA HIS A 68 3.13 -21.94 8.56
C HIS A 68 3.91 -20.70 8.99
N VAL A 69 4.78 -20.82 9.99
CA VAL A 69 5.67 -19.73 10.42
C VAL A 69 6.56 -19.26 9.27
N ASN A 70 7.10 -20.19 8.47
CA ASN A 70 7.93 -19.87 7.32
C ASN A 70 7.19 -19.01 6.29
N TYR A 71 5.88 -19.18 6.06
CA TYR A 71 5.15 -18.28 5.15
C TYR A 71 5.19 -16.81 5.59
N TYR A 72 5.01 -16.54 6.88
CA TYR A 72 5.12 -15.18 7.43
C TYR A 72 6.56 -14.66 7.34
N LEU A 73 7.54 -15.48 7.74
CA LEU A 73 8.95 -15.10 7.67
C LEU A 73 9.39 -14.80 6.24
N GLN A 74 9.03 -15.65 5.27
CA GLN A 74 9.38 -15.43 3.87
C GLN A 74 8.67 -14.22 3.28
N THR A 75 7.44 -13.92 3.73
CA THR A 75 6.78 -12.67 3.34
C THR A 75 7.61 -11.48 3.83
N ILE A 76 8.00 -11.44 5.11
CA ILE A 76 8.77 -10.33 5.66
C ILE A 76 10.14 -10.22 4.96
N LEU A 77 10.88 -11.31 4.87
CA LEU A 77 12.23 -11.30 4.31
C LEU A 77 12.22 -10.92 2.83
N GLN A 78 11.38 -11.55 2.02
CA GLN A 78 11.40 -11.31 0.57
C GLN A 78 10.89 -9.92 0.22
N PHE A 79 9.86 -9.40 0.89
CA PHE A 79 9.37 -8.04 0.62
C PHE A 79 10.34 -6.94 1.03
N ASN A 80 11.23 -7.18 2.00
CA ASN A 80 12.22 -6.19 2.43
C ASN A 80 13.56 -6.30 1.68
N PHE A 81 14.02 -7.52 1.37
CA PHE A 81 15.39 -7.74 0.89
C PHE A 81 15.51 -8.01 -0.61
N LEU A 82 14.43 -8.39 -1.30
CA LEU A 82 14.49 -8.61 -2.75
C LEU A 82 14.94 -7.38 -3.56
N PRO A 83 14.53 -6.14 -3.23
CA PRO A 83 15.05 -4.95 -3.92
C PRO A 83 16.57 -4.83 -3.82
N LEU A 84 17.15 -5.17 -2.67
CA LEU A 84 18.61 -5.11 -2.47
C LEU A 84 19.34 -6.19 -3.25
N LEU A 85 18.77 -7.40 -3.34
CA LEU A 85 19.33 -8.45 -4.19
C LEU A 85 19.28 -8.07 -5.68
N LEU A 86 18.20 -7.40 -6.11
CA LEU A 86 18.08 -6.88 -7.47
C LEU A 86 19.09 -5.76 -7.73
N ALA A 87 19.27 -4.83 -6.79
CA ALA A 87 20.28 -3.77 -6.89
C ALA A 87 21.69 -4.36 -7.04
N ASN A 88 22.01 -5.39 -6.23
CA ASN A 88 23.27 -6.09 -6.33
C ASN A 88 23.48 -6.73 -7.71
N LEU A 89 22.44 -7.36 -8.27
CA LEU A 89 22.51 -7.93 -9.62
C LEU A 89 22.79 -6.86 -10.66
N VAL A 90 22.16 -5.68 -10.58
CA VAL A 90 22.40 -4.55 -11.49
C VAL A 90 23.86 -4.12 -11.46
N VAL A 91 24.43 -3.91 -10.27
CA VAL A 91 25.84 -3.51 -10.11
C VAL A 91 26.77 -4.59 -10.67
N LEU A 92 26.50 -5.87 -10.37
CA LEU A 92 27.32 -6.99 -10.85
C LEU A 92 27.28 -7.09 -12.38
N LEU A 93 26.10 -6.98 -13.00
CA LEU A 93 25.97 -7.01 -14.46
C LEU A 93 26.72 -5.85 -15.10
N GLY A 94 26.56 -4.62 -14.59
CA GLY A 94 27.29 -3.45 -15.10
C GLY A 94 28.80 -3.64 -15.07
N ALA A 95 29.33 -4.25 -14.00
CA ALA A 95 30.76 -4.56 -13.88
C ALA A 95 31.23 -5.68 -14.82
N MET A 96 30.38 -6.66 -15.16
CA MET A 96 30.75 -7.84 -15.93
C MET A 96 30.54 -7.71 -17.44
N THR A 97 29.55 -6.93 -17.88
CA THR A 97 29.10 -6.92 -19.28
C THR A 97 29.43 -5.62 -20.03
N GLY A 98 29.84 -4.57 -19.33
CA GLY A 98 30.03 -3.24 -19.90
C GLY A 98 28.74 -2.61 -20.43
N TRP A 99 27.57 -3.12 -20.03
CA TRP A 99 26.28 -2.56 -20.43
C TRP A 99 26.05 -1.19 -19.80
N ASP A 100 25.20 -0.40 -20.44
CA ASP A 100 24.82 0.92 -19.94
C ASP A 100 24.17 0.81 -18.55
N ALA A 101 24.78 1.48 -17.57
CA ALA A 101 24.35 1.40 -16.17
C ALA A 101 22.96 2.01 -15.95
N GLN A 102 22.61 3.06 -16.71
CA GLN A 102 21.29 3.69 -16.60
C GLN A 102 20.20 2.81 -17.18
N GLY A 103 20.45 2.16 -18.33
CA GLY A 103 19.56 1.17 -18.93
C GLY A 103 19.31 -0.02 -18.01
N LEU A 104 20.37 -0.60 -17.45
CA LEU A 104 20.27 -1.68 -16.46
C LEU A 104 19.43 -1.26 -15.23
N LEU A 105 19.65 -0.04 -14.73
CA LEU A 105 18.90 0.50 -13.61
C LEU A 105 17.42 0.72 -13.97
N ALA A 106 17.13 1.26 -15.16
CA ALA A 106 15.76 1.45 -15.63
C ALA A 106 15.00 0.12 -15.75
N ASP A 107 15.63 -0.90 -16.32
CA ASP A 107 15.06 -2.25 -16.43
C ASP A 107 14.78 -2.85 -15.04
N ALA A 108 15.69 -2.64 -14.09
CA ALA A 108 15.51 -3.09 -12.71
C ALA A 108 14.37 -2.36 -11.98
N LEU A 109 14.23 -1.04 -12.17
CA LEU A 109 13.12 -0.26 -11.60
C LEU A 109 11.76 -0.75 -12.12
N VAL A 110 11.67 -1.09 -13.41
CA VAL A 110 10.47 -1.68 -14.01
C VAL A 110 10.25 -3.10 -13.50
N TYR A 111 11.28 -3.94 -13.44
CA TYR A 111 11.18 -5.30 -12.94
C TYR A 111 10.74 -5.35 -11.46
N ALA A 112 11.18 -4.40 -10.65
CA ALA A 112 10.77 -4.26 -9.25
C ALA A 112 9.25 -4.11 -9.08
N MET A 113 8.53 -3.62 -10.10
CA MET A 113 7.06 -3.53 -10.08
C MET A 113 6.39 -4.91 -10.16
N ILE A 114 7.05 -5.92 -10.75
CA ILE A 114 6.43 -7.21 -11.04
C ILE A 114 7.08 -8.39 -10.31
N MET A 115 8.31 -8.23 -9.79
CA MET A 115 9.07 -9.31 -9.14
C MET A 115 8.37 -9.93 -7.91
N PHE A 116 7.50 -9.16 -7.26
CA PHE A 116 6.77 -9.58 -6.07
C PHE A 116 5.51 -10.39 -6.37
N VAL A 117 5.01 -10.39 -7.61
CA VAL A 117 3.83 -11.17 -8.02
C VAL A 117 4.00 -12.67 -7.72
N PRO A 118 5.06 -13.35 -8.22
CA PRO A 118 5.28 -14.75 -7.89
C PRO A 118 5.60 -14.97 -6.40
N VAL A 119 6.24 -14.02 -5.72
CA VAL A 119 6.55 -14.08 -4.29
C VAL A 119 5.27 -14.14 -3.47
N ALA A 120 4.43 -13.10 -3.60
CA ALA A 120 3.13 -13.02 -2.93
C ALA A 120 2.31 -14.27 -3.20
N TYR A 121 2.25 -14.71 -4.46
CA TYR A 121 1.49 -15.90 -4.83
C TYR A 121 1.95 -17.16 -4.09
N ILE A 122 3.26 -17.37 -3.95
CA ILE A 122 3.80 -18.59 -3.35
C ILE A 122 3.75 -18.54 -1.82
N VAL A 123 4.09 -17.40 -1.20
CA VAL A 123 4.25 -17.31 0.25
C VAL A 123 2.99 -16.86 0.98
N MET A 124 2.12 -16.05 0.34
CA MET A 124 0.90 -15.52 0.97
C MET A 124 -0.37 -16.33 0.66
N ARG A 125 -0.45 -17.00 -0.51
CA ARG A 125 -1.63 -17.82 -0.86
C ARG A 125 -1.94 -18.89 0.20
N PRO A 126 -0.96 -19.60 0.78
CA PRO A 126 -1.23 -20.64 1.79
C PRO A 126 -1.67 -20.09 3.16
N ILE A 127 -1.57 -18.78 3.41
CA ILE A 127 -1.99 -18.21 4.68
C ILE A 127 -3.53 -18.23 4.74
N GLU A 128 -4.10 -19.02 5.63
CA GLU A 128 -5.56 -19.17 5.77
C GLU A 128 -6.18 -18.14 6.72
N SER A 129 -5.44 -17.73 7.76
CA SER A 129 -5.92 -16.76 8.76
C SER A 129 -6.18 -15.40 8.13
N THR A 130 -7.42 -14.89 8.22
CA THR A 130 -7.76 -13.53 7.77
C THR A 130 -6.88 -12.49 8.47
N LEU A 131 -6.67 -12.62 9.78
CA LEU A 131 -5.80 -11.70 10.52
C LEU A 131 -4.36 -11.77 10.00
N GLY A 132 -3.86 -12.99 9.71
CA GLY A 132 -2.53 -13.17 9.12
C GLY A 132 -2.37 -12.51 7.77
N ARG A 133 -3.39 -12.65 6.88
CA ARG A 133 -3.41 -11.98 5.57
C ARG A 133 -3.38 -10.47 5.71
N ILE A 134 -4.25 -9.91 6.57
CA ILE A 134 -4.33 -8.47 6.81
C ILE A 134 -3.00 -7.95 7.40
N LEU A 135 -2.45 -8.61 8.41
CA LEU A 135 -1.22 -8.20 9.07
C LEU A 135 -0.05 -8.15 8.07
N MET A 136 0.10 -9.18 7.24
CA MET A 136 1.16 -9.23 6.24
C MET A 136 0.95 -8.23 5.11
N LEU A 137 -0.30 -8.01 4.68
CA LEU A 137 -0.63 -6.98 3.68
C LEU A 137 -0.22 -5.59 4.16
N VAL A 138 -0.64 -5.22 5.37
CA VAL A 138 -0.40 -3.89 5.92
C VAL A 138 1.06 -3.66 6.27
N THR A 139 1.77 -4.66 6.81
CA THR A 139 3.15 -4.47 7.27
C THR A 139 4.19 -4.76 6.19
N ALA A 140 4.35 -6.02 5.80
CA ALA A 140 5.45 -6.44 4.92
C ALA A 140 5.18 -6.10 3.44
N VAL A 141 3.99 -6.42 2.94
CA VAL A 141 3.67 -6.29 1.51
C VAL A 141 3.57 -4.83 1.11
N PHE A 142 2.81 -4.01 1.84
CA PHE A 142 2.64 -2.60 1.54
C PHE A 142 3.98 -1.85 1.60
N SER A 143 4.65 -1.83 2.76
CA SER A 143 5.93 -1.13 2.90
C SER A 143 7.01 -1.63 1.94
N GLY A 144 7.10 -2.95 1.73
CA GLY A 144 8.10 -3.54 0.84
C GLY A 144 7.90 -3.15 -0.62
N LEU A 145 6.65 -3.10 -1.10
CA LEU A 145 6.35 -2.71 -2.49
C LEU A 145 6.44 -1.21 -2.71
N ILE A 146 5.85 -0.39 -1.84
CA ILE A 146 5.89 1.07 -1.98
C ILE A 146 7.33 1.59 -1.87
N GLY A 147 8.12 1.01 -0.97
CA GLY A 147 9.53 1.35 -0.79
C GLY A 147 10.52 0.59 -1.67
N ALA A 148 10.08 -0.30 -2.57
CA ALA A 148 10.97 -1.22 -3.28
C ALA A 148 12.04 -0.46 -4.09
N GLN A 149 11.63 0.49 -4.92
CA GLN A 149 12.54 1.25 -5.77
C GLN A 149 13.49 2.10 -4.93
N ALA A 150 12.98 2.86 -3.95
CA ALA A 150 13.82 3.66 -3.06
C ALA A 150 14.85 2.78 -2.32
N THR A 151 14.45 1.62 -1.80
CA THR A 151 15.34 0.65 -1.12
C THR A 151 16.44 0.15 -2.05
N MET A 152 16.12 -0.11 -3.32
CA MET A 152 17.09 -0.52 -4.33
C MET A 152 18.15 0.56 -4.57
N LEU A 153 17.75 1.84 -4.62
CA LEU A 153 18.64 2.95 -4.92
C LEU A 153 19.66 3.26 -3.81
N VAL A 154 19.43 2.78 -2.58
CA VAL A 154 20.37 2.94 -1.46
C VAL A 154 21.57 1.98 -1.56
N TRP A 155 21.53 1.00 -2.47
CA TRP A 155 22.58 0.00 -2.58
C TRP A 155 23.91 0.59 -3.06
N PRO A 156 25.04 0.27 -2.42
CA PRO A 156 26.35 0.76 -2.84
C PRO A 156 26.69 0.39 -4.29
N GLY A 157 27.12 1.39 -5.06
CA GLY A 157 27.49 1.21 -6.48
C GLY A 157 26.38 1.57 -7.47
N ILE A 158 25.15 1.83 -7.01
CA ILE A 158 24.11 2.43 -7.84
C ILE A 158 24.35 3.93 -7.97
N VAL A 159 24.47 4.42 -9.20
CA VAL A 159 24.52 5.85 -9.53
C VAL A 159 23.23 6.22 -10.22
N THR A 160 22.44 7.07 -9.55
CA THR A 160 21.05 7.33 -9.96
C THR A 160 20.91 8.69 -10.63
N PRO A 161 20.37 8.78 -11.86
CA PRO A 161 19.94 10.04 -12.44
C PRO A 161 18.85 10.72 -11.58
N GLN A 162 18.85 12.05 -11.51
CA GLN A 162 17.91 12.81 -10.68
C GLN A 162 16.44 12.46 -10.94
N LEU A 163 16.07 12.16 -12.18
CA LEU A 163 14.72 11.75 -12.55
C LEU A 163 14.32 10.42 -11.90
N PHE A 164 15.23 9.44 -11.88
CA PHE A 164 14.96 8.11 -11.32
C PHE A 164 14.85 8.18 -9.81
N ASP A 165 15.70 8.97 -9.17
CA ASP A 165 15.62 9.25 -7.73
C ASP A 165 14.28 9.92 -7.39
N MET A 166 13.90 10.96 -8.13
CA MET A 166 12.63 11.68 -7.92
C MET A 166 11.42 10.74 -8.03
N ILE A 167 11.31 9.96 -9.11
CA ILE A 167 10.19 9.04 -9.30
C ILE A 167 10.18 7.94 -8.24
N SER A 168 11.34 7.34 -7.96
CA SER A 168 11.44 6.23 -6.99
C SER A 168 11.07 6.68 -5.57
N ASN A 169 11.48 7.89 -5.18
CA ASN A 169 11.18 8.45 -3.86
C ASN A 169 9.71 8.88 -3.70
N THR A 170 8.94 8.96 -4.78
CA THR A 170 7.48 9.21 -4.69
C THR A 170 6.68 7.94 -4.37
N GLY A 171 7.27 6.75 -4.49
CA GLY A 171 6.58 5.47 -4.28
C GLY A 171 5.64 5.04 -5.41
N ILE A 172 5.39 5.88 -6.42
CA ILE A 172 4.36 5.63 -7.46
C ILE A 172 4.58 4.34 -8.26
N LEU A 173 5.84 3.98 -8.56
CA LEU A 173 6.16 2.71 -9.23
C LEU A 173 5.84 1.52 -8.33
N GLY A 174 6.12 1.65 -7.03
CA GLY A 174 5.73 0.70 -6.00
C GLY A 174 4.22 0.53 -5.91
N ALA A 175 3.44 1.61 -5.99
CA ALA A 175 1.98 1.54 -5.99
C ALA A 175 1.42 0.75 -7.17
N PHE A 176 1.95 0.93 -8.37
CA PHE A 176 1.57 0.10 -9.52
C PHE A 176 1.93 -1.38 -9.30
N GLY A 177 3.11 -1.66 -8.77
CA GLY A 177 3.50 -3.02 -8.41
C GLY A 177 2.61 -3.63 -7.32
N PHE A 178 2.17 -2.81 -6.36
CA PHE A 178 1.27 -3.20 -5.30
C PHE A 178 -0.13 -3.54 -5.81
N VAL A 179 -0.68 -2.72 -6.71
CA VAL A 179 -1.96 -3.00 -7.38
C VAL A 179 -1.92 -4.36 -8.11
N LEU A 180 -0.87 -4.60 -8.90
CA LEU A 180 -0.68 -5.85 -9.64
C LEU A 180 -0.53 -7.06 -8.68
N THR A 181 0.38 -6.96 -7.72
CA THR A 181 0.72 -8.04 -6.79
C THR A 181 -0.47 -8.42 -5.92
N VAL A 182 -1.13 -7.43 -5.30
CA VAL A 182 -2.30 -7.67 -4.44
C VAL A 182 -3.50 -8.09 -5.27
N GLY A 183 -3.69 -7.57 -6.48
CA GLY A 183 -4.76 -8.04 -7.37
C GLY A 183 -4.66 -9.53 -7.73
N VAL A 184 -3.46 -10.01 -8.05
CA VAL A 184 -3.19 -11.44 -8.26
C VAL A 184 -3.42 -12.24 -6.98
N LEU A 185 -2.96 -11.73 -5.83
CA LEU A 185 -3.10 -12.40 -4.54
C LEU A 185 -4.57 -12.52 -4.10
N MET A 186 -5.37 -11.47 -4.26
CA MET A 186 -6.81 -11.48 -3.97
C MET A 186 -7.52 -12.52 -4.84
N SER A 187 -7.15 -12.60 -6.13
CA SER A 187 -7.66 -13.66 -7.03
C SER A 187 -7.22 -15.06 -6.57
N ALA A 188 -6.01 -15.21 -6.05
CA ALA A 188 -5.49 -16.49 -5.54
C ALA A 188 -6.23 -16.95 -4.28
N TRP A 189 -6.71 -16.01 -3.47
CA TRP A 189 -7.59 -16.25 -2.33
C TRP A 189 -9.08 -16.40 -2.71
N GLN A 190 -9.39 -16.40 -4.01
CA GLN A 190 -10.76 -16.51 -4.54
C GLN A 190 -11.67 -15.36 -4.08
N LEU A 191 -11.08 -14.17 -3.91
CA LEU A 191 -11.81 -12.94 -3.62
C LEU A 191 -12.04 -12.15 -4.91
N PRO A 192 -13.18 -11.45 -5.04
CA PRO A 192 -13.51 -10.69 -6.23
C PRO A 192 -12.59 -9.47 -6.39
N TRP A 193 -12.48 -8.98 -7.63
CA TRP A 193 -11.85 -7.69 -7.92
C TRP A 193 -12.76 -6.52 -7.51
N PRO A 194 -12.21 -5.32 -7.25
CA PRO A 194 -13.04 -4.16 -6.98
C PRO A 194 -13.78 -3.75 -8.25
N THR A 195 -14.89 -3.06 -8.06
CA THR A 195 -15.68 -2.50 -9.16
C THR A 195 -15.28 -1.05 -9.42
N TRP A 196 -15.27 -0.66 -10.69
CA TRP A 196 -15.00 0.72 -11.16
C TRP A 196 -16.26 1.46 -11.59
N ARG A 197 -17.39 0.75 -11.65
CA ARG A 197 -18.67 1.26 -12.14
C ARG A 197 -19.54 1.68 -10.97
N LEU A 198 -20.29 2.76 -11.15
CA LEU A 198 -21.26 3.19 -10.16
C LEU A 198 -22.35 2.12 -9.95
N ASN A 199 -22.73 1.92 -8.70
CA ASN A 199 -23.76 1.01 -8.27
C ASN A 199 -25.12 1.51 -8.73
N LYS A 200 -25.83 0.71 -9.53
CA LYS A 200 -27.16 1.06 -10.06
C LYS A 200 -28.21 1.27 -8.97
N ALA A 201 -28.01 0.68 -7.79
CA ALA A 201 -28.91 0.87 -6.64
C ALA A 201 -28.62 2.17 -5.85
N ALA A 202 -27.49 2.84 -6.12
CA ALA A 202 -27.15 4.10 -5.47
C ALA A 202 -28.04 5.23 -5.98
N LYS A 203 -28.64 5.99 -5.06
CA LYS A 203 -29.48 7.14 -5.40
C LYS A 203 -28.61 8.35 -5.68
N ALA A 204 -28.90 9.07 -6.77
CA ALA A 204 -28.14 10.25 -7.19
C ALA A 204 -27.99 11.31 -6.09
N GLY A 205 -29.04 11.55 -5.29
CA GLY A 205 -28.97 12.52 -4.18
C GLY A 205 -27.92 12.17 -3.12
N TRP A 206 -27.76 10.89 -2.78
CA TRP A 206 -26.73 10.47 -1.82
C TRP A 206 -25.33 10.43 -2.43
N LEU A 207 -25.22 10.14 -3.72
CA LEU A 207 -23.96 10.32 -4.46
C LEU A 207 -23.55 11.80 -4.51
N ALA A 208 -24.51 12.72 -4.69
CA ALA A 208 -24.27 14.15 -4.61
C ALA A 208 -23.80 14.58 -3.22
N VAL A 209 -24.36 14.01 -2.13
CA VAL A 209 -23.86 14.24 -0.77
C VAL A 209 -22.39 13.81 -0.64
N ILE A 210 -22.03 12.61 -1.10
CA ILE A 210 -20.62 12.16 -1.09
C ILE A 210 -19.75 13.12 -1.90
N ALA A 211 -20.19 13.53 -3.09
CA ALA A 211 -19.43 14.44 -3.94
C ALA A 211 -19.25 15.82 -3.31
N VAL A 212 -20.31 16.42 -2.76
CA VAL A 212 -20.27 17.75 -2.14
C VAL A 212 -19.35 17.77 -0.93
N PHE A 213 -19.46 16.78 -0.04
CA PHE A 213 -18.59 16.72 1.14
C PHE A 213 -17.15 16.32 0.77
N GLY A 214 -16.96 15.38 -0.14
CA GLY A 214 -15.63 14.95 -0.59
C GLY A 214 -14.89 16.05 -1.34
N ILE A 215 -15.48 16.60 -2.41
CA ILE A 215 -14.87 17.67 -3.22
C ILE A 215 -14.77 18.96 -2.41
N GLY A 216 -15.81 19.29 -1.63
CA GLY A 216 -15.77 20.44 -0.73
C GLY A 216 -14.63 20.34 0.28
N PHE A 217 -14.39 19.15 0.83
CA PHE A 217 -13.24 18.91 1.71
C PHE A 217 -11.90 18.99 0.97
N VAL A 218 -11.77 18.43 -0.24
CA VAL A 218 -10.56 18.57 -1.07
C VAL A 218 -10.22 20.06 -1.26
N VAL A 219 -11.20 20.87 -1.60
CA VAL A 219 -11.01 22.32 -1.80
C VAL A 219 -10.67 23.03 -0.50
N TRP A 220 -11.41 22.74 0.59
CA TRP A 220 -11.19 23.37 1.88
C TRP A 220 -9.82 23.02 2.47
N ASN A 221 -9.43 21.75 2.44
CA ASN A 221 -8.15 21.26 2.96
C ASN A 221 -6.95 21.82 2.17
N GLY A 222 -7.05 21.88 0.84
CA GLY A 222 -5.95 22.34 0.00
C GLY A 222 -5.79 23.85 -0.08
N PHE A 223 -6.87 24.62 0.09
CA PHE A 223 -6.90 26.04 -0.29
C PHE A 223 -7.45 26.99 0.78
N SER A 224 -7.92 26.52 1.94
CA SER A 224 -8.30 27.43 3.03
C SER A 224 -7.08 28.14 3.61
N ASP A 225 -7.12 29.47 3.66
CA ASP A 225 -6.06 30.32 4.26
C ASP A 225 -6.60 31.09 5.50
N GLY A 226 -7.67 30.54 6.10
CA GLY A 226 -8.33 31.14 7.25
C GLY A 226 -7.89 30.53 8.58
N GLY A 227 -7.19 31.29 9.41
CA GLY A 227 -6.76 30.86 10.76
C GLY A 227 -7.82 31.00 11.87
N THR A 228 -9.10 31.19 11.52
CA THR A 228 -10.21 31.30 12.49
C THR A 228 -11.50 30.73 11.91
N TRP A 229 -12.49 30.43 12.75
CA TRP A 229 -13.82 29.99 12.30
C TRP A 229 -14.52 30.97 11.36
N ALA A 230 -14.29 32.28 11.52
CA ALA A 230 -14.87 33.30 10.65
C ALA A 230 -14.26 33.29 9.23
N THR A 231 -12.99 32.87 9.11
CA THR A 231 -12.21 32.96 7.87
C THR A 231 -11.99 31.62 7.18
N THR A 232 -12.02 30.50 7.89
CA THR A 232 -11.70 29.18 7.33
C THR A 232 -12.63 28.74 6.18
N PHE A 233 -13.88 29.20 6.17
CA PHE A 233 -14.86 28.90 5.11
C PHE A 233 -15.06 30.04 4.10
N THR A 234 -14.33 31.14 4.22
CA THR A 234 -14.54 32.35 3.41
C THR A 234 -13.27 32.88 2.74
N LYS A 235 -12.10 32.61 3.32
CA LYS A 235 -10.79 33.03 2.80
C LYS A 235 -10.07 31.83 2.18
N PHE A 236 -9.91 31.87 0.86
CA PHE A 236 -9.23 30.85 0.08
C PHE A 236 -8.06 31.43 -0.70
N ASP A 237 -6.98 30.66 -0.79
CA ASP A 237 -5.84 30.92 -1.67
C ASP A 237 -5.60 29.71 -2.57
N PHE A 238 -5.82 29.88 -3.87
CA PHE A 238 -5.69 28.83 -4.87
C PHE A 238 -4.29 28.71 -5.48
N ARG A 239 -3.30 29.43 -4.92
CA ARG A 239 -1.91 29.31 -5.37
C ARG A 239 -1.32 27.96 -4.96
N LEU A 240 -0.60 27.34 -5.87
CA LEU A 240 0.13 26.09 -5.65
C LEU A 240 1.64 26.34 -5.79
N PRO A 241 2.29 26.98 -4.80
CA PRO A 241 3.69 27.39 -4.89
C PRO A 241 4.67 26.22 -5.10
N ALA A 242 4.26 25.00 -4.74
CA ALA A 242 5.04 23.78 -4.88
C ALA A 242 4.48 22.81 -5.94
N ALA A 243 3.80 23.34 -6.96
CA ALA A 243 3.30 22.55 -8.10
C ALA A 243 4.44 21.92 -8.91
N THR A 244 4.87 20.73 -8.49
CA THR A 244 5.94 19.95 -9.10
C THR A 244 5.46 18.52 -9.38
N TRP A 245 6.11 17.85 -10.33
CA TRP A 245 5.85 16.43 -10.59
C TRP A 245 6.09 15.56 -9.35
N LYS A 246 7.08 15.89 -8.53
CA LYS A 246 7.33 15.18 -7.26
C LYS A 246 6.11 15.27 -6.34
N MET A 247 5.58 16.46 -6.09
CA MET A 247 4.42 16.62 -5.20
C MET A 247 3.14 16.00 -5.79
N PHE A 248 2.96 16.10 -7.12
CA PHE A 248 1.86 15.42 -7.79
C PHE A 248 1.90 13.91 -7.58
N LEU A 249 3.05 13.28 -7.85
CA LEU A 249 3.21 11.84 -7.75
C LEU A 249 3.16 11.36 -6.29
N SER A 250 3.76 12.11 -5.36
CA SER A 250 3.71 11.83 -3.93
C SER A 250 2.30 11.92 -3.33
N GLY A 251 1.42 12.78 -3.87
CA GLY A 251 0.01 12.80 -3.44
C GLY A 251 -0.88 11.80 -4.21
N LEU A 252 -0.51 11.46 -5.45
CA LEU A 252 -1.22 10.45 -6.24
C LEU A 252 -1.01 9.04 -5.69
N GLU A 253 0.20 8.74 -5.21
CA GLU A 253 0.61 7.42 -4.72
C GLU A 253 -0.31 6.90 -3.59
N PRO A 254 -0.53 7.63 -2.47
CA PRO A 254 -1.39 7.17 -1.38
C PRO A 254 -2.84 6.96 -1.85
N GLY A 255 -3.35 7.89 -2.67
CA GLY A 255 -4.68 7.79 -3.26
C GLY A 255 -4.89 6.53 -4.10
N ILE A 256 -3.84 5.93 -4.66
CA ILE A 256 -3.89 4.64 -5.34
C ILE A 256 -3.64 3.49 -4.35
N ALA A 257 -2.49 3.50 -3.68
CA ALA A 257 -1.99 2.35 -2.93
C ALA A 257 -2.77 2.12 -1.64
N GLU A 258 -3.06 3.15 -0.87
CA GLU A 258 -3.76 3.04 0.41
C GLU A 258 -5.23 2.69 0.19
N GLU A 259 -5.86 3.23 -0.86
CA GLU A 259 -7.23 2.83 -1.22
C GLU A 259 -7.30 1.40 -1.75
N TRP A 260 -6.30 0.96 -2.52
CA TRP A 260 -6.18 -0.44 -2.93
C TRP A 260 -5.99 -1.38 -1.73
N LEU A 261 -5.18 -0.96 -0.74
CA LEU A 261 -4.97 -1.73 0.49
C LEU A 261 -6.23 -1.76 1.34
N TYR A 262 -6.74 -0.60 1.76
CA TYR A 262 -7.75 -0.53 2.80
C TYR A 262 -9.18 -0.69 2.30
N ARG A 263 -9.52 -0.10 1.13
CA ARG A 263 -10.90 -0.04 0.63
C ARG A 263 -11.18 -1.21 -0.31
N PHE A 264 -10.14 -1.75 -0.94
CA PHE A 264 -10.24 -3.03 -1.63
C PHE A 264 -9.81 -4.22 -0.76
N ALA A 265 -8.53 -4.44 -0.50
CA ALA A 265 -8.05 -5.71 0.06
C ALA A 265 -8.52 -5.97 1.51
N VAL A 266 -8.23 -5.07 2.45
CA VAL A 266 -8.59 -5.19 3.87
C VAL A 266 -10.11 -5.19 4.04
N MET A 267 -10.82 -4.26 3.38
CA MET A 267 -12.28 -4.22 3.41
C MET A 267 -12.90 -5.55 2.98
N THR A 268 -12.45 -6.12 1.85
CA THR A 268 -12.97 -7.38 1.32
C THR A 268 -12.70 -8.54 2.29
N LEU A 269 -11.50 -8.59 2.89
CA LEU A 269 -11.14 -9.60 3.90
C LEU A 269 -12.01 -9.50 5.16
N LEU A 270 -12.27 -8.28 5.65
CA LEU A 270 -13.15 -8.05 6.81
C LEU A 270 -14.60 -8.43 6.47
N LEU A 271 -15.12 -8.00 5.33
CA LEU A 271 -16.47 -8.36 4.88
C LEU A 271 -16.63 -9.88 4.77
N ARG A 272 -15.66 -10.58 4.18
CA ARG A 272 -15.66 -12.05 4.10
C ARG A 272 -15.63 -12.71 5.48
N ALA A 273 -14.77 -12.24 6.38
CA ALA A 273 -14.60 -12.81 7.71
C ALA A 273 -15.84 -12.65 8.59
N PHE A 274 -16.55 -11.52 8.45
CA PHE A 274 -17.72 -11.19 9.26
C PHE A 274 -19.05 -11.41 8.53
N LYS A 275 -19.08 -12.13 7.39
CA LYS A 275 -20.27 -12.29 6.53
C LYS A 275 -21.54 -12.79 7.20
N ASN A 276 -21.40 -13.58 8.27
CA ASN A 276 -22.53 -14.13 9.02
C ASN A 276 -22.85 -13.33 10.30
N ARG A 277 -22.23 -12.17 10.50
CA ARG A 277 -22.41 -11.34 11.70
C ARG A 277 -23.35 -10.17 11.39
N ARG A 278 -24.22 -9.86 12.36
CA ARG A 278 -25.17 -8.73 12.28
C ARG A 278 -24.49 -7.39 11.97
N PHE A 279 -23.30 -7.17 12.54
CA PHE A 279 -22.54 -5.94 12.42
C PHE A 279 -21.42 -6.01 11.37
N GLN A 280 -21.55 -6.88 10.36
CA GLN A 280 -20.53 -7.07 9.30
C GLN A 280 -20.05 -5.74 8.70
N LEU A 281 -20.98 -4.91 8.21
CA LEU A 281 -20.66 -3.61 7.60
C LEU A 281 -19.95 -2.69 8.58
N ASP A 282 -20.45 -2.60 9.81
CA ASP A 282 -19.92 -1.71 10.84
C ASP A 282 -18.48 -2.11 11.20
N ILE A 283 -18.23 -3.40 11.39
CA ILE A 283 -16.90 -3.93 11.68
C ILE A 283 -15.94 -3.67 10.50
N ALA A 284 -16.39 -3.87 9.26
CA ALA A 284 -15.53 -3.67 8.10
C ALA A 284 -15.20 -2.18 7.86
N VAL A 285 -16.20 -1.30 7.96
CA VAL A 285 -16.03 0.16 7.81
C VAL A 285 -15.14 0.72 8.90
N TRP A 286 -15.50 0.52 10.18
CA TRP A 286 -14.72 1.08 11.29
C TRP A 286 -13.37 0.37 11.48
N GLY A 287 -13.30 -0.93 11.23
CA GLY A 287 -12.05 -1.69 11.33
C GLY A 287 -11.03 -1.26 10.28
N SER A 288 -11.43 -1.18 9.01
CA SER A 288 -10.52 -0.72 7.94
C SER A 288 -10.09 0.75 8.14
N ALA A 289 -11.01 1.62 8.56
CA ALA A 289 -10.73 3.01 8.86
C ALA A 289 -9.77 3.19 10.06
N GLY A 290 -10.00 2.46 11.15
CA GLY A 290 -9.11 2.48 12.31
C GLY A 290 -7.70 1.97 11.98
N MET A 291 -7.60 0.89 11.20
CA MET A 291 -6.31 0.38 10.74
C MET A 291 -5.57 1.36 9.82
N PHE A 292 -6.30 2.08 8.96
CA PHE A 292 -5.76 3.13 8.12
C PHE A 292 -5.20 4.30 8.95
N GLY A 293 -5.95 4.77 9.94
CA GLY A 293 -5.46 5.78 10.88
C GLY A 293 -4.24 5.30 11.68
N LEU A 294 -4.29 4.10 12.24
CA LEU A 294 -3.22 3.55 13.06
C LEU A 294 -1.90 3.37 12.29
N TRP A 295 -1.96 3.09 10.99
CA TRP A 295 -0.77 2.90 10.17
C TRP A 295 0.16 4.11 10.16
N HIS A 296 -0.40 5.32 10.24
CA HIS A 296 0.35 6.57 10.24
C HIS A 296 1.29 6.75 11.44
N VAL A 297 1.23 5.88 12.46
CA VAL A 297 2.24 5.83 13.53
C VAL A 297 3.67 5.66 12.98
N THR A 298 3.82 5.08 11.79
CA THR A 298 5.12 4.96 11.11
C THR A 298 5.77 6.32 10.83
N ASN A 299 4.99 7.39 10.68
CA ASN A 299 5.52 8.73 10.45
C ASN A 299 6.26 9.27 11.69
N ALA A 300 5.80 8.93 12.90
CA ALA A 300 6.54 9.26 14.11
C ALA A 300 7.88 8.52 14.17
N ILE A 301 7.91 7.26 13.73
CA ILE A 301 9.15 6.46 13.62
C ILE A 301 10.09 7.08 12.57
N ALA A 302 9.53 7.67 11.51
CA ALA A 302 10.27 8.39 10.47
C ALA A 302 10.67 9.84 10.85
N GLY A 303 10.36 10.30 12.07
CA GLY A 303 10.81 11.59 12.60
C GLY A 303 9.76 12.71 12.62
N GLN A 304 8.51 12.45 12.23
CA GLN A 304 7.42 13.41 12.42
C GLN A 304 7.10 13.59 13.91
N SER A 305 6.69 14.80 14.32
CA SER A 305 6.32 15.03 15.72
C SER A 305 5.14 14.14 16.16
N TRP A 306 5.14 13.71 17.42
CA TRP A 306 4.05 12.90 17.97
C TRP A 306 2.69 13.60 17.92
N SER A 307 2.65 14.92 18.14
CA SER A 307 1.40 15.70 18.06
C SER A 307 0.83 15.71 16.64
N ALA A 308 1.66 15.98 15.63
CA ALA A 308 1.24 15.96 14.23
C ALA A 308 0.87 14.55 13.78
N THR A 309 1.57 13.53 14.28
CA THR A 309 1.24 12.14 13.96
C THR A 309 -0.08 11.71 14.59
N LEU A 310 -0.35 12.07 15.85
CA LEU A 310 -1.62 11.76 16.50
C LEU A 310 -2.79 12.44 15.78
N GLU A 311 -2.60 13.69 15.42
CA GLU A 311 -3.52 14.46 14.60
C GLU A 311 -3.82 13.74 13.27
N GLN A 312 -2.76 13.37 12.52
CA GLN A 312 -2.86 12.63 11.26
C GLN A 312 -3.60 11.30 11.44
N MET A 313 -3.31 10.54 12.49
CA MET A 313 -3.95 9.25 12.76
C MET A 313 -5.45 9.40 13.00
N ILE A 314 -5.87 10.42 13.76
CA ILE A 314 -7.29 10.72 14.03
C ILE A 314 -7.99 11.15 12.76
N PHE A 315 -7.39 12.08 12.01
CA PHE A 315 -7.90 12.57 10.75
C PHE A 315 -8.05 11.44 9.72
N ALA A 316 -6.99 10.66 9.49
CA ALA A 316 -6.97 9.54 8.56
C ALA A 316 -8.01 8.47 8.93
N ALA A 317 -8.21 8.19 10.23
CA ALA A 317 -9.27 7.27 10.64
C ALA A 317 -10.68 7.80 10.29
N ALA A 318 -10.96 9.08 10.52
CA ALA A 318 -12.25 9.67 10.19
C ALA A 318 -12.47 9.74 8.66
N LEU A 319 -11.46 10.18 7.91
CA LEU A 319 -11.48 10.20 6.45
C LEU A 319 -11.66 8.79 5.90
N GLY A 320 -10.93 7.79 6.43
CA GLY A 320 -11.02 6.40 6.01
C GLY A 320 -12.42 5.81 6.17
N ALA A 321 -13.16 6.19 7.23
CA ALA A 321 -14.55 5.79 7.42
C ALA A 321 -15.48 6.41 6.35
N PHE A 322 -15.26 7.68 6.02
CA PHE A 322 -15.95 8.36 4.93
C PHE A 322 -15.63 7.75 3.55
N LEU A 323 -14.36 7.45 3.28
CA LEU A 323 -13.93 6.82 2.03
C LEU A 323 -14.49 5.40 1.92
N ALA A 324 -14.56 4.65 3.02
CA ALA A 324 -15.19 3.34 3.05
C ALA A 324 -16.68 3.38 2.68
N ILE A 325 -17.47 4.31 3.24
CA ILE A 325 -18.88 4.45 2.85
C ILE A 325 -19.01 4.99 1.42
N SER A 326 -18.07 5.82 0.96
CA SER A 326 -18.08 6.33 -0.42
C SER A 326 -17.90 5.18 -1.41
N TYR A 327 -17.02 4.23 -1.11
CA TYR A 327 -16.79 3.03 -1.91
C TYR A 327 -18.00 2.09 -1.87
N LEU A 328 -18.45 1.70 -0.67
CA LEU A 328 -19.51 0.71 -0.53
C LEU A 328 -20.85 1.21 -1.09
N TYR A 329 -21.14 2.50 -0.95
CA TYR A 329 -22.37 3.08 -1.48
C TYR A 329 -22.29 3.32 -2.99
N SER A 330 -21.21 3.95 -3.47
CA SER A 330 -21.05 4.21 -4.89
C SER A 330 -20.75 2.96 -5.70
N GLY A 331 -20.23 1.90 -5.08
CA GLY A 331 -19.74 0.70 -5.75
C GLY A 331 -18.52 0.94 -6.65
N SER A 332 -17.88 2.10 -6.63
CA SER A 332 -16.71 2.37 -7.46
C SER A 332 -15.48 2.72 -6.63
N LEU A 333 -14.40 1.96 -6.77
CA LEU A 333 -13.13 2.24 -6.10
C LEU A 333 -12.48 3.54 -6.60
N ALA A 334 -12.83 3.99 -7.81
CA ALA A 334 -12.36 5.29 -8.31
C ALA A 334 -12.87 6.46 -7.46
N VAL A 335 -14.03 6.36 -6.79
CA VAL A 335 -14.56 7.45 -5.96
C VAL A 335 -13.62 7.76 -4.80
N PRO A 336 -13.30 6.83 -3.88
CA PRO A 336 -12.37 7.14 -2.80
C PRO A 336 -10.95 7.44 -3.30
N MET A 337 -10.48 6.78 -4.38
CA MET A 337 -9.15 7.05 -4.96
C MET A 337 -8.99 8.50 -5.43
N LEU A 338 -9.98 9.02 -6.16
CA LEU A 338 -9.93 10.40 -6.66
C LEU A 338 -10.07 11.43 -5.54
N LEU A 339 -10.90 11.15 -4.53
CA LEU A 339 -11.05 12.03 -3.38
C LEU A 339 -9.76 12.08 -2.56
N HIS A 340 -9.18 10.92 -2.26
CA HIS A 340 -7.95 10.82 -1.48
C HIS A 340 -6.76 11.44 -2.22
N ALA A 341 -6.54 11.07 -3.49
CA ALA A 341 -5.49 11.68 -4.30
C ALA A 341 -5.66 13.20 -4.41
N GLY A 342 -6.90 13.69 -4.55
CA GLY A 342 -7.18 15.12 -4.57
C GLY A 342 -6.77 15.83 -3.28
N ILE A 343 -7.12 15.24 -2.12
CA ILE A 343 -6.75 15.77 -0.79
C ILE A 343 -5.23 15.94 -0.71
N ASP A 344 -4.47 14.89 -1.03
CA ASP A 344 -3.03 14.88 -0.85
C ASP A 344 -2.29 15.72 -1.89
N ILE A 345 -2.66 15.61 -3.16
CA ILE A 345 -2.03 16.39 -4.25
C ILE A 345 -2.15 17.89 -3.97
N PHE A 346 -3.36 18.38 -3.67
CA PHE A 346 -3.55 19.80 -3.45
C PHE A 346 -2.94 20.26 -2.13
N SER A 347 -3.05 19.48 -1.06
CA SER A 347 -2.39 19.80 0.22
C SER A 347 -0.87 19.91 0.09
N MET A 348 -0.22 18.94 -0.56
CA MET A 348 1.24 18.93 -0.74
C MET A 348 1.71 20.03 -1.69
N MET A 349 0.97 20.33 -2.76
CA MET A 349 1.33 21.40 -3.69
C MET A 349 1.08 22.81 -3.12
N ALA A 350 0.08 22.97 -2.26
CA ALA A 350 -0.22 24.23 -1.58
C ALA A 350 0.79 24.50 -0.46
N SER A 351 1.10 23.49 0.37
CA SER A 351 2.01 23.63 1.52
C SER A 351 3.50 23.50 1.16
N GLY A 352 3.82 22.76 0.10
CA GLY A 352 5.20 22.38 -0.24
C GLY A 352 5.80 21.30 0.67
N SER A 353 4.98 20.62 1.49
CA SER A 353 5.41 19.58 2.42
C SER A 353 4.72 18.25 2.15
N GLN A 354 5.42 17.14 2.42
CA GLN A 354 4.85 15.78 2.46
C GLN A 354 4.60 15.30 3.90
N THR A 355 5.01 16.09 4.89
CA THR A 355 4.83 15.81 6.32
C THR A 355 4.00 16.91 6.97
N MET A 356 3.37 16.57 8.08
CA MET A 356 2.53 17.50 8.84
C MET A 356 3.36 18.31 9.83
N ALA A 357 3.09 19.61 9.88
CA ALA A 357 3.62 20.50 10.91
C ALA A 357 2.95 20.21 12.26
N LYS A 358 3.53 20.71 13.35
CA LYS A 358 2.91 20.59 14.67
C LYS A 358 1.61 21.42 14.69
N PRO A 359 0.45 20.82 15.04
CA PRO A 359 -0.81 21.52 15.02
C PRO A 359 -0.91 22.59 16.12
N ASP A 360 -1.45 23.74 15.78
CA ASP A 360 -1.88 24.78 16.69
C ASP A 360 -3.30 24.53 17.25
N ALA A 361 -3.76 25.43 18.12
CA ALA A 361 -5.06 25.26 18.78
C ALA A 361 -6.25 25.35 17.83
N PHE A 362 -6.13 26.06 16.71
CA PHE A 362 -7.18 26.17 15.72
C PHE A 362 -7.20 24.94 14.81
N GLU A 363 -6.04 24.43 14.39
CA GLU A 363 -5.92 23.18 13.63
C GLU A 363 -6.58 22.02 14.40
N TRP A 364 -6.31 21.86 15.70
CA TRP A 364 -7.00 20.86 16.54
C TRP A 364 -8.53 21.02 16.54
N GLN A 365 -9.04 22.25 16.58
CA GLN A 365 -10.49 22.50 16.53
C GLN A 365 -11.09 22.10 15.18
N THR A 366 -10.43 22.45 14.07
CA THR A 366 -10.90 22.10 12.72
C THR A 366 -10.89 20.60 12.48
N ILE A 367 -9.99 19.86 13.12
CA ILE A 367 -9.90 18.41 13.01
C ILE A 367 -11.00 17.73 13.79
N ILE A 368 -11.28 18.20 15.00
CA ILE A 368 -12.45 17.72 15.77
C ILE A 368 -13.73 17.94 14.97
N PHE A 369 -13.89 19.11 14.35
CA PHE A 369 -15.02 19.39 13.46
C PHE A 369 -15.07 18.43 12.26
N THR A 370 -13.94 18.22 11.58
CA THR A 370 -13.84 17.30 10.44
C THR A 370 -14.19 15.86 10.84
N VAL A 371 -13.72 15.41 12.00
CA VAL A 371 -14.08 14.11 12.58
C VAL A 371 -15.58 14.01 12.78
N PHE A 372 -16.23 15.02 13.38
CA PHE A 372 -17.68 15.01 13.56
C PHE A 372 -18.43 14.93 12.23
N VAL A 373 -17.98 15.65 11.21
CA VAL A 373 -18.59 15.62 9.87
C VAL A 373 -18.46 14.23 9.24
N PHE A 374 -17.25 13.67 9.15
CA PHE A 374 -17.02 12.38 8.50
C PHE A 374 -17.62 11.20 9.28
N VAL A 375 -17.53 11.20 10.60
CA VAL A 375 -18.18 10.19 11.46
C VAL A 375 -19.70 10.30 11.35
N GLY A 376 -20.24 11.51 11.40
CA GLY A 376 -21.68 11.76 11.25
C GLY A 376 -22.22 11.25 9.92
N LEU A 377 -21.54 11.58 8.81
CA LEU A 377 -21.87 11.06 7.48
C LEU A 377 -21.79 9.53 7.44
N THR A 378 -20.72 8.95 8.01
CA THR A 378 -20.55 7.49 8.06
C THR A 378 -21.74 6.82 8.78
N ILE A 379 -22.16 7.35 9.94
CA ILE A 379 -23.31 6.84 10.68
C ILE A 379 -24.61 6.97 9.86
N ILE A 380 -24.82 8.09 9.17
CA ILE A 380 -25.99 8.29 8.29
C ILE A 380 -26.04 7.22 7.18
N PHE A 381 -24.90 6.93 6.54
CA PHE A 381 -24.82 5.92 5.50
C PHE A 381 -25.00 4.50 6.05
N LEU A 382 -24.49 4.22 7.25
CA LEU A 382 -24.64 2.93 7.93
C LEU A 382 -26.08 2.66 8.42
N THR A 383 -27.06 3.52 8.16
CA THR A 383 -28.45 3.38 8.59
C THR A 383 -29.47 3.50 7.45
N GLY A 384 -30.67 2.93 7.66
CA GLY A 384 -31.81 3.01 6.75
C GLY A 384 -31.55 2.41 5.36
N GLN A 385 -32.16 2.99 4.32
CA GLN A 385 -32.06 2.48 2.94
C GLN A 385 -30.63 2.51 2.38
N ARG A 386 -29.77 3.44 2.83
CA ARG A 386 -28.38 3.54 2.37
C ARG A 386 -27.58 2.31 2.79
N ARG A 387 -27.81 1.83 4.02
CA ARG A 387 -27.22 0.60 4.52
C ARG A 387 -27.56 -0.60 3.63
N GLN A 388 -28.80 -0.70 3.15
CA GLN A 388 -29.23 -1.81 2.28
C GLN A 388 -28.43 -1.83 0.97
N VAL A 389 -28.26 -0.67 0.33
CA VAL A 389 -27.42 -0.52 -0.88
C VAL A 389 -25.97 -0.97 -0.62
N MET A 390 -25.39 -0.56 0.51
CA MET A 390 -24.04 -0.97 0.89
C MET A 390 -23.96 -2.46 1.25
N GLN A 391 -25.00 -3.03 1.85
CA GLN A 391 -25.06 -4.45 2.18
C GLN A 391 -25.10 -5.32 0.93
N GLU A 392 -25.83 -4.90 -0.11
CA GLU A 392 -25.82 -5.57 -1.41
C GLU A 392 -24.43 -5.57 -2.04
N GLN A 393 -23.72 -4.44 -1.96
CA GLN A 393 -22.33 -4.36 -2.44
C GLN A 393 -21.40 -5.24 -1.59
N ALA A 394 -21.56 -5.22 -0.27
CA ALA A 394 -20.79 -6.07 0.63
C ALA A 394 -21.01 -7.57 0.36
N ASN A 395 -22.23 -7.99 0.04
CA ASN A 395 -22.53 -9.37 -0.34
C ASN A 395 -21.90 -9.80 -1.67
N ARG A 396 -21.53 -8.85 -2.55
CA ARG A 396 -20.77 -9.14 -3.76
C ARG A 396 -19.27 -9.30 -3.49
N LEU A 397 -18.78 -8.65 -2.43
CA LEU A 397 -17.37 -8.68 -2.03
C LEU A 397 -17.05 -9.83 -1.05
N ALA A 398 -18.02 -10.23 -0.22
CA ALA A 398 -17.93 -11.33 0.75
C ALA A 398 -18.24 -12.69 0.15
#